data_AF-A0A366FCH3-F1
#
_entry.id   AF-A0A366FCH3-F1
#
_cell.length_a   1.000
_cell.length_b   1.000
_cell.length_c   1.000
_cell.angle_alpha   90.00
_cell.angle_beta   90.00
_cell.angle_gamma   90.00
#
_symmetry.space_group_name_H-M   'P 1'
#
loop_
_entity.id
_entity.type
_entity.pdbx_description
1 polymer ?
#
loop_
_entity_poly.entity_id
_entity_poly.type
_entity_poly.pdbx_seq_one_letter_code
_entity_poly.pdbx_strand_id
1 'polypeptide(L)'
;MRKIRLSIISALLWMVLAAGSFAQEAAQRAALGGLANIRDIASKSECAAYSWKGRGKPPAGYIPGVAQIFARAVCHPERADVQVASSAAGAAQGDGDGLVVYQQDFEAAGMRNDVAGVDTLRHAYTLLVGLGMRESSGEYCEGRDVSACFNDGNSAEAGLFQTSYGAQKYSPSLGMLFARYTTDKSGCLRDEFKGIVCRVRKSQNPHCPDADSNPVGQPPGLDWQKLTKSCPAFAIEFGVVVLRTHAGPTKENGEFGPIIHHQVELHPNCDLMLRQVQAYVEKNPSICSAL
;
A
#
# COMPACT_ATOMS: atom_id res chain seq x y z
N MET A 1 41.29 -43.27 35.17
CA MET A 1 40.63 -43.12 33.84
C MET A 1 39.27 -42.44 34.01
N ARG A 2 39.11 -41.16 33.61
CA ARG A 2 37.83 -40.41 33.35
C ARG A 2 38.02 -38.89 33.55
N LYS A 3 38.82 -38.20 32.72
CA LYS A 3 38.92 -36.71 32.75
C LYS A 3 39.21 -36.06 31.38
N ILE A 4 38.90 -36.70 30.26
CA ILE A 4 39.22 -36.17 28.90
C ILE A 4 37.97 -35.85 28.05
N ARG A 5 36.75 -36.20 28.47
CA ARG A 5 35.55 -36.05 27.61
C ARG A 5 34.76 -34.73 27.73
N LEU A 6 35.11 -33.81 28.64
CA LEU A 6 34.30 -32.59 28.86
C LEU A 6 34.77 -31.33 28.10
N SER A 7 36.05 -31.22 27.71
CA SER A 7 36.56 -30.01 27.03
C SER A 7 36.19 -29.91 25.54
N ILE A 8 35.96 -31.04 24.85
CA ILE A 8 35.67 -31.03 23.41
C ILE A 8 34.22 -30.54 23.14
N ILE A 9 33.29 -30.81 24.06
CA ILE A 9 31.88 -30.42 23.91
C ILE A 9 31.70 -28.90 24.03
N SER A 10 32.51 -28.22 24.86
CA SER A 10 32.44 -26.76 25.03
C SER A 10 32.95 -26.00 23.80
N ALA A 11 34.05 -26.45 23.18
CA ALA A 11 34.60 -25.81 21.98
C ALA A 11 33.69 -25.95 20.75
N LEU A 12 33.02 -27.10 20.60
CA LEU A 12 32.04 -27.32 19.53
C LEU A 12 30.77 -26.47 19.72
N LEU A 13 30.33 -26.23 20.95
CA LEU A 13 29.15 -25.41 21.23
C LEU A 13 29.40 -23.92 20.95
N TRP A 14 30.61 -23.41 21.22
CA TRP A 14 30.99 -22.03 20.89
C TRP A 14 31.19 -21.80 19.38
N MET A 15 31.68 -22.78 18.62
CA MET A 15 31.80 -22.67 17.16
C MET A 15 30.44 -22.66 16.45
N VAL A 16 29.46 -23.44 16.93
CA VAL A 16 28.10 -23.44 16.37
C VAL A 16 27.37 -22.12 16.66
N LEU A 17 27.57 -21.53 17.84
CA LEU A 17 27.01 -20.21 18.19
C LEU A 17 27.64 -19.05 17.40
N ALA A 18 28.94 -19.11 17.08
CA ALA A 18 29.60 -18.08 16.28
C ALA A 18 29.22 -18.12 14.79
N ALA A 19 29.05 -19.32 14.21
CA ALA A 19 28.69 -19.47 12.79
C ALA A 19 27.26 -18.98 12.48
N GLY A 20 26.32 -19.12 13.42
CA GLY A 20 24.94 -18.61 13.28
C GLY A 20 24.88 -17.08 13.19
N SER A 21 25.70 -16.38 13.97
CA SER A 21 25.70 -14.91 14.03
C SER A 21 26.17 -14.25 12.72
N PHE A 22 27.18 -14.80 12.05
CA PHE A 22 27.67 -14.22 10.79
C PHE A 22 26.71 -14.42 9.61
N ALA A 23 26.06 -15.58 9.53
CA ALA A 23 25.06 -15.85 8.50
C ALA A 23 23.83 -14.94 8.65
N GLN A 24 23.38 -14.73 9.89
CA GLN A 24 22.27 -13.84 10.20
C GLN A 24 22.61 -12.37 9.92
N GLU A 25 23.83 -11.91 10.23
CA GLU A 25 24.26 -10.55 9.93
C GLU A 25 24.43 -10.30 8.42
N ALA A 26 24.95 -11.28 7.67
CA ALA A 26 25.06 -11.20 6.23
C ALA A 26 23.68 -11.16 5.55
N ALA A 27 22.74 -11.99 6.01
CA ALA A 27 21.35 -11.97 5.53
C ALA A 27 20.67 -10.62 5.83
N GLN A 28 20.88 -10.07 7.04
CA GLN A 28 20.31 -8.78 7.42
C GLN A 28 20.93 -7.62 6.62
N ARG A 29 22.23 -7.65 6.33
CA ARG A 29 22.88 -6.66 5.45
C ARG A 29 22.40 -6.76 4.00
N ALA A 30 22.24 -7.98 3.48
CA ALA A 30 21.70 -8.21 2.14
C ALA A 30 20.25 -7.71 2.04
N ALA A 31 19.43 -7.96 3.07
CA ALA A 31 18.07 -7.44 3.19
C ALA A 31 18.02 -5.90 3.18
N LEU A 32 18.82 -5.24 4.03
CA LEU A 32 18.87 -3.77 4.10
C LEU A 32 19.38 -3.15 2.78
N GLY A 33 20.39 -3.75 2.17
CA GLY A 33 20.87 -3.36 0.83
C GLY A 33 19.79 -3.55 -0.24
N GLY A 34 19.00 -4.62 -0.13
CA GLY A 34 17.85 -4.89 -0.98
C GLY A 34 16.79 -3.80 -0.93
N LEU A 35 16.36 -3.40 0.28
CA LEU A 35 15.38 -2.33 0.47
C LEU A 35 15.88 -0.99 -0.09
N ALA A 36 17.18 -0.71 0.07
CA ALA A 36 17.80 0.47 -0.53
C ALA A 36 17.75 0.44 -2.06
N ASN A 37 17.95 -0.71 -2.71
CA ASN A 37 17.85 -0.83 -4.16
C ASN A 37 16.42 -0.63 -4.67
N ILE A 38 15.39 -1.15 -3.98
CA ILE A 38 13.98 -0.87 -4.31
C ILE A 38 13.72 0.64 -4.23
N ARG A 39 14.17 1.27 -3.14
CA ARG A 39 14.04 2.73 -2.95
C ARG A 39 14.74 3.51 -4.06
N ASP A 40 15.92 3.06 -4.49
CA ASP A 40 16.70 3.69 -5.55
C ASP A 40 16.02 3.59 -6.92
N ILE A 41 15.49 2.41 -7.27
CA ILE A 41 14.70 2.22 -8.50
C ILE A 41 13.52 3.20 -8.51
N ALA A 42 12.79 3.26 -7.41
CA ALA A 42 11.59 4.09 -7.31
C ALA A 42 11.91 5.60 -7.33
N SER A 43 12.86 6.05 -6.51
CA SER A 43 13.21 7.47 -6.36
C SER A 43 13.87 8.09 -7.60
N LYS A 44 14.56 7.28 -8.40
CA LYS A 44 15.20 7.71 -9.66
C LYS A 44 14.30 7.51 -10.89
N SER A 45 13.10 6.96 -10.71
CA SER A 45 12.17 6.71 -11.81
C SER A 45 11.51 7.99 -12.33
N GLU A 46 11.06 7.96 -13.58
CA GLU A 46 10.25 9.05 -14.14
C GLU A 46 8.89 9.20 -13.43
N CYS A 47 8.37 8.13 -12.82
CA CYS A 47 7.17 8.19 -11.98
C CYS A 47 7.36 9.14 -10.77
N ALA A 48 8.54 9.11 -10.13
CA ALA A 48 8.85 10.01 -9.02
C ALA A 48 9.09 11.46 -9.46
N ALA A 49 9.52 11.68 -10.71
CA ALA A 49 9.73 13.02 -11.27
C ALA A 49 8.45 13.64 -11.86
N TYR A 50 7.42 12.82 -12.11
CA TYR A 50 6.20 13.23 -12.79
C TYR A 50 5.43 14.31 -12.01
N SER A 51 4.90 15.30 -12.73
CA SER A 51 4.06 16.35 -12.19
C SER A 51 2.61 16.10 -12.54
N TRP A 52 1.85 15.64 -11.55
CA TRP A 52 0.45 15.26 -11.64
C TRP A 52 -0.45 16.49 -11.82
N LYS A 53 -1.43 16.41 -12.72
CA LYS A 53 -2.28 17.53 -13.12
C LYS A 53 -3.09 18.05 -11.92
N GLY A 54 -2.84 19.30 -11.55
CA GLY A 54 -3.51 19.95 -10.41
C GLY A 54 -3.11 19.41 -9.03
N ARG A 55 -2.07 18.56 -8.97
CA ARG A 55 -1.57 17.94 -7.73
C ARG A 55 -0.06 18.16 -7.51
N GLY A 56 0.70 18.41 -8.58
CA GLY A 56 2.13 18.69 -8.52
C GLY A 56 2.97 17.42 -8.45
N LYS A 57 4.18 17.52 -7.89
CA LYS A 57 5.09 16.38 -7.74
C LYS A 57 4.73 15.53 -6.52
N PRO A 58 4.91 14.20 -6.57
CA PRO A 58 4.72 13.37 -5.40
C PRO A 58 5.71 13.75 -4.28
N PRO A 59 5.32 13.63 -2.99
CA PRO A 59 6.25 13.71 -1.88
C PRO A 59 7.39 12.69 -2.05
N ALA A 60 8.60 13.05 -1.61
CA ALA A 60 9.81 12.26 -1.88
C ALA A 60 9.71 10.78 -1.43
N GLY A 61 8.99 10.51 -0.34
CA GLY A 61 8.77 9.15 0.16
C GLY A 61 7.58 8.41 -0.43
N TYR A 62 6.68 9.08 -1.18
CA TYR A 62 5.44 8.46 -1.66
C TYR A 62 5.71 7.33 -2.65
N ILE A 63 6.40 7.61 -3.76
CA ILE A 63 6.69 6.61 -4.80
C ILE A 63 7.58 5.48 -4.26
N PRO A 64 8.67 5.73 -3.50
CA PRO A 64 9.45 4.65 -2.90
C PRO A 64 8.68 3.79 -1.88
N GLY A 65 7.81 4.41 -1.09
CA GLY A 65 6.96 3.70 -0.14
C GLY A 65 5.98 2.76 -0.83
N VAL A 66 5.28 3.23 -1.88
CA VAL A 66 4.40 2.38 -2.70
C VAL A 66 5.17 1.24 -3.35
N ALA A 67 6.36 1.51 -3.89
CA ALA A 67 7.20 0.48 -4.51
C ALA A 67 7.61 -0.64 -3.55
N GLN A 68 7.94 -0.33 -2.30
CA GLN A 68 8.25 -1.36 -1.29
C GLN A 68 7.02 -2.19 -0.90
N ILE A 69 5.84 -1.56 -0.83
CA ILE A 69 4.61 -2.28 -0.52
C ILE A 69 4.21 -3.20 -1.69
N PHE A 70 4.40 -2.76 -2.93
CA PHE A 70 4.26 -3.62 -4.10
C PHE A 70 5.27 -4.77 -4.08
N ALA A 71 6.54 -4.52 -3.79
CA ALA A 71 7.56 -5.58 -3.64
C ALA A 71 7.15 -6.63 -2.61
N ARG A 72 6.59 -6.19 -1.47
CA ARG A 72 6.03 -7.09 -0.46
C ARG A 72 4.86 -7.91 -0.98
N ALA A 73 3.98 -7.33 -1.79
CA ALA A 73 2.90 -8.08 -2.43
C ALA A 73 3.45 -9.15 -3.41
N VAL A 74 4.49 -8.84 -4.18
CA VAL A 74 5.17 -9.80 -5.07
C VAL A 74 5.81 -10.96 -4.27
N CYS A 75 6.39 -10.66 -3.11
CA CYS A 75 6.99 -11.66 -2.22
C CYS A 75 5.98 -12.59 -1.54
N HIS A 76 4.73 -12.15 -1.41
CA HIS A 76 3.69 -12.84 -0.63
C HIS A 76 2.39 -13.01 -1.44
N PRO A 77 2.43 -13.69 -2.60
CA PRO A 77 1.27 -13.85 -3.48
C PRO A 77 0.13 -14.66 -2.86
N GLU A 78 0.41 -15.46 -1.82
CA GLU A 78 -0.56 -16.26 -1.09
C GLU A 78 -1.49 -15.46 -0.19
N ARG A 79 -1.15 -14.20 0.12
CA ARG A 79 -1.98 -13.34 0.96
C ARG A 79 -3.33 -13.05 0.31
N ALA A 80 -4.40 -13.17 1.08
CA ALA A 80 -5.77 -12.96 0.56
C ALA A 80 -5.96 -11.58 -0.09
N ASP A 81 -5.38 -10.52 0.47
CA ASP A 81 -5.45 -9.18 -0.13
C ASP A 81 -4.70 -9.09 -1.46
N VAL A 82 -3.57 -9.79 -1.59
CA VAL A 82 -2.79 -9.86 -2.85
C VAL A 82 -3.51 -10.69 -3.90
N GLN A 83 -4.20 -11.77 -3.51
CA GLN A 83 -5.03 -12.56 -4.42
C GLN A 83 -6.18 -11.74 -5.01
N VAL A 84 -6.82 -10.88 -4.20
CA VAL A 84 -7.83 -9.93 -4.71
C VAL A 84 -7.18 -8.93 -5.68
N ALA A 85 -6.05 -8.34 -5.29
CA ALA A 85 -5.36 -7.34 -6.11
C ALA A 85 -4.82 -7.89 -7.44
N SER A 86 -4.45 -9.17 -7.48
CA SER A 86 -3.90 -9.85 -8.66
C SER A 86 -4.94 -10.60 -9.50
N SER A 87 -6.20 -10.66 -9.08
CA SER A 87 -7.29 -11.30 -9.84
C SER A 87 -7.50 -10.64 -11.19
N ALA A 88 -7.99 -11.38 -12.19
CA ALA A 88 -8.39 -10.80 -13.49
C ALA A 88 -9.42 -9.67 -13.29
N ALA A 89 -9.39 -8.65 -14.15
CA ALA A 89 -10.36 -7.55 -14.13
C ALA A 89 -11.80 -8.07 -14.16
N GLY A 90 -12.63 -7.52 -13.29
CA GLY A 90 -14.04 -7.89 -13.12
C GLY A 90 -14.28 -9.14 -12.27
N ALA A 91 -13.25 -9.96 -11.98
CA ALA A 91 -13.43 -11.19 -11.21
C ALA A 91 -13.84 -10.95 -9.75
N ALA A 92 -13.48 -9.79 -9.19
CA ALA A 92 -13.80 -9.44 -7.81
C ALA A 92 -15.20 -8.84 -7.63
N GLN A 93 -15.61 -7.87 -8.48
CA GLN A 93 -16.92 -7.20 -8.33
C GLN A 93 -17.50 -6.67 -9.67
N GLY A 94 -17.10 -7.20 -10.83
CA GLY A 94 -17.59 -6.71 -12.13
C GLY A 94 -17.35 -5.21 -12.32
N ASP A 95 -18.41 -4.42 -12.52
CA ASP A 95 -18.36 -2.97 -12.74
C ASP A 95 -17.87 -2.15 -11.52
N GLY A 96 -17.88 -2.74 -10.33
CA GLY A 96 -17.31 -2.13 -9.12
C GLY A 96 -15.78 -2.12 -9.09
N ASP A 97 -15.14 -2.75 -10.06
CA ASP A 97 -13.70 -2.89 -10.15
C ASP A 97 -13.04 -1.72 -10.90
N GLY A 98 -12.08 -1.05 -10.28
CA GLY A 98 -11.34 0.06 -10.87
C GLY A 98 -10.58 -0.29 -12.15
N LEU A 99 -10.11 -1.54 -12.33
CA LEU A 99 -9.46 -1.92 -13.60
C LEU A 99 -10.46 -2.10 -14.74
N VAL A 100 -11.73 -2.43 -14.43
CA VAL A 100 -12.81 -2.46 -15.42
C VAL A 100 -13.18 -1.03 -15.82
N VAL A 101 -13.29 -0.13 -14.83
CA VAL A 101 -13.58 1.29 -15.09
C VAL A 101 -12.51 1.90 -16.01
N TYR A 102 -11.23 1.65 -15.75
CA TYR A 102 -10.10 2.19 -16.54
C TYR A 102 -9.68 1.30 -17.71
N GLN A 103 -10.52 0.34 -18.16
CA GLN A 103 -10.11 -0.65 -19.15
C GLN A 103 -9.54 -0.01 -20.43
N GLN A 104 -10.19 1.05 -20.94
CA GLN A 104 -9.74 1.73 -22.16
C GLN A 104 -8.37 2.41 -21.99
N ASP A 105 -8.12 3.03 -20.82
CA ASP A 105 -6.84 3.65 -20.51
C ASP A 105 -5.71 2.61 -20.42
N PHE A 106 -5.99 1.45 -19.83
CA PHE A 106 -5.06 0.32 -19.77
C PHE A 106 -4.78 -0.27 -21.16
N GLU A 107 -5.81 -0.47 -21.98
CA GLU A 107 -5.66 -0.95 -23.36
C GLU A 107 -4.82 0.01 -24.21
N ALA A 108 -5.07 1.31 -24.10
CA ALA A 108 -4.27 2.34 -24.77
C ALA A 108 -2.81 2.34 -24.32
N ALA A 109 -2.54 1.98 -23.07
CA ALA A 109 -1.19 1.84 -22.52
C ALA A 109 -0.55 0.46 -22.78
N GLY A 110 -1.25 -0.46 -23.46
CA GLY A 110 -0.75 -1.82 -23.73
C GLY A 110 -0.70 -2.72 -22.49
N MET A 111 -1.50 -2.42 -21.46
CA MET A 111 -1.55 -3.12 -20.18
C MET A 111 -2.79 -4.03 -20.13
N ARG A 112 -2.59 -5.34 -20.23
CA ARG A 112 -3.68 -6.31 -20.17
C ARG A 112 -3.99 -6.72 -18.72
N ASN A 113 -5.28 -6.80 -18.40
CA ASN A 113 -5.79 -7.14 -17.07
C ASN A 113 -6.77 -8.33 -17.08
N ASP A 114 -6.93 -9.01 -18.21
CA ASP A 114 -7.88 -10.12 -18.39
C ASP A 114 -7.38 -11.46 -17.81
N VAL A 115 -6.17 -11.48 -17.26
CA VAL A 115 -5.53 -12.67 -16.68
C VAL A 115 -5.09 -12.36 -15.26
N ALA A 116 -5.33 -13.27 -14.33
CA ALA A 116 -4.84 -13.12 -12.97
C ALA A 116 -3.30 -13.27 -12.91
N GLY A 117 -2.62 -12.49 -12.08
CA GLY A 117 -1.18 -12.61 -11.87
C GLY A 117 -0.48 -11.31 -11.55
N VAL A 118 0.84 -11.35 -11.62
CA VAL A 118 1.72 -10.25 -11.21
C VAL A 118 1.57 -9.00 -12.10
N ASP A 119 1.24 -9.16 -13.38
CA ASP A 119 0.96 -8.03 -14.26
C ASP A 119 -0.30 -7.28 -13.82
N THR A 120 -1.39 -7.99 -13.56
CA THR A 120 -2.63 -7.37 -13.07
C THR A 120 -2.46 -6.75 -11.69
N LEU A 121 -1.68 -7.38 -10.80
CA LEU A 121 -1.25 -6.78 -9.53
C LEU A 121 -0.50 -5.46 -9.77
N ARG A 122 0.46 -5.46 -10.67
CA ARG A 122 1.29 -4.29 -11.02
C ARG A 122 0.46 -3.16 -11.62
N HIS A 123 -0.49 -3.48 -12.47
CA HIS A 123 -1.43 -2.52 -13.05
C HIS A 123 -2.38 -1.94 -12.00
N ALA A 124 -2.87 -2.75 -11.05
CA ALA A 124 -3.65 -2.28 -9.90
C ALA A 124 -2.86 -1.27 -9.06
N TYR A 125 -1.58 -1.55 -8.76
CA TYR A 125 -0.72 -0.60 -8.07
C TYR A 125 -0.41 0.64 -8.91
N THR A 126 -0.32 0.52 -10.24
CA THR A 126 -0.11 1.67 -11.14
C THR A 126 -1.28 2.64 -11.08
N LEU A 127 -2.52 2.15 -11.14
CA LEU A 127 -3.71 2.98 -10.98
C LEU A 127 -3.82 3.55 -9.55
N LEU A 128 -3.46 2.75 -8.55
CA LEU A 128 -3.45 3.17 -7.15
C LEU A 128 -2.48 4.32 -6.89
N VAL A 129 -1.31 4.36 -7.53
CA VAL A 129 -0.38 5.50 -7.46
C VAL A 129 -1.08 6.79 -7.92
N GLY A 130 -1.77 6.72 -9.06
CA GLY A 130 -2.53 7.86 -9.54
C GLY A 130 -3.66 8.25 -8.60
N LEU A 131 -4.37 7.26 -8.03
CA LEU A 131 -5.45 7.51 -7.09
C LEU A 131 -4.94 8.22 -5.84
N GLY A 132 -3.83 7.79 -5.25
CA GLY A 132 -3.26 8.45 -4.06
C GLY A 132 -2.82 9.88 -4.35
N MET A 133 -2.28 10.16 -5.54
CA MET A 133 -2.01 11.54 -5.96
C MET A 133 -3.30 12.34 -6.15
N ARG A 134 -4.34 11.71 -6.70
CA ARG A 134 -5.61 12.38 -6.94
C ARG A 134 -6.39 12.66 -5.66
N GLU A 135 -6.37 11.78 -4.67
CA GLU A 135 -7.11 11.93 -3.41
C GLU A 135 -6.38 12.86 -2.42
N SER A 136 -5.09 12.64 -2.20
CA SER A 136 -4.34 13.29 -1.12
C SER A 136 -3.02 13.91 -1.56
N SER A 137 -2.72 13.98 -2.86
CA SER A 137 -1.38 14.36 -3.36
C SER A 137 -0.26 13.48 -2.78
N GLY A 138 -0.56 12.21 -2.48
CA GLY A 138 0.39 11.26 -1.89
C GLY A 138 0.58 11.40 -0.37
N GLU A 139 -0.22 12.24 0.31
CA GLU A 139 -0.15 12.45 1.75
C GLU A 139 -0.90 11.35 2.52
N TYR A 140 -0.16 10.38 3.07
CA TYR A 140 -0.76 9.21 3.71
C TYR A 140 -1.61 9.52 4.95
N CYS A 141 -1.35 10.64 5.59
CA CYS A 141 -1.94 11.01 6.87
C CYS A 141 -3.03 12.07 6.75
N GLU A 142 -3.56 12.28 5.54
CA GLU A 142 -4.71 13.14 5.34
C GLU A 142 -5.84 12.74 6.28
N GLY A 143 -6.44 13.75 6.87
CA GLY A 143 -7.51 13.55 7.81
C GLY A 143 -8.83 13.25 7.11
N ARG A 144 -9.90 13.27 7.89
CA ARG A 144 -11.24 13.12 7.34
C ARG A 144 -11.55 14.21 6.32
N ASP A 145 -12.24 13.83 5.24
CA ASP A 145 -12.83 14.82 4.34
C ASP A 145 -13.88 15.65 5.10
N VAL A 146 -13.47 16.87 5.45
CA VAL A 146 -14.31 17.84 6.13
C VAL A 146 -15.30 18.52 5.19
N SER A 147 -15.15 18.35 3.88
CA SER A 147 -16.08 18.89 2.88
C SER A 147 -17.39 18.09 2.82
N ALA A 148 -17.35 16.78 3.10
CA ALA A 148 -18.52 15.91 3.12
C ALA A 148 -19.34 15.93 4.43
N CYS A 149 -18.84 16.60 5.47
CA CYS A 149 -19.48 16.69 6.79
C CYS A 149 -19.80 15.35 7.50
N PHE A 150 -19.24 14.22 7.03
CA PHE A 150 -19.43 12.91 7.67
C PHE A 150 -18.92 12.90 9.11
N ASN A 151 -19.73 12.50 10.09
CA ASN A 151 -19.37 12.58 11.50
C ASN A 151 -19.40 11.24 12.24
N ASP A 152 -19.67 10.14 11.53
CA ASP A 152 -19.65 8.78 12.07
C ASP A 152 -18.42 7.99 11.60
N GLY A 153 -18.02 7.00 12.39
CA GLY A 153 -16.78 6.26 12.14
C GLY A 153 -16.84 5.29 10.96
N ASN A 154 -18.03 4.94 10.47
CA ASN A 154 -18.18 4.00 9.36
C ASN A 154 -18.08 4.73 8.01
N SER A 155 -18.61 5.95 7.92
CA SER A 155 -18.64 6.75 6.70
C SER A 155 -17.50 7.75 6.59
N ALA A 156 -16.89 8.16 7.72
CA ALA A 156 -15.78 9.10 7.70
C ALA A 156 -14.59 8.52 6.94
N GLU A 157 -14.31 9.12 5.79
CA GLU A 157 -13.14 8.82 4.98
C GLU A 157 -11.85 9.26 5.69
N ALA A 158 -10.71 8.61 5.44
CA ALA A 158 -9.43 9.06 5.96
C ALA A 158 -8.23 8.46 5.20
N GLY A 159 -7.07 9.10 5.37
CA GLY A 159 -5.78 8.61 4.90
C GLY A 159 -5.54 8.84 3.41
N LEU A 160 -4.53 8.14 2.89
CA LEU A 160 -3.96 8.33 1.55
C LEU A 160 -4.98 8.33 0.40
N PHE A 161 -6.01 7.49 0.50
CA PHE A 161 -7.01 7.29 -0.55
C PHE A 161 -8.40 7.77 -0.15
N GLN A 162 -8.54 8.41 1.02
CA GLN A 162 -9.84 8.81 1.56
C GLN A 162 -10.86 7.65 1.52
N THR A 163 -10.45 6.44 1.93
CA THR A 163 -11.39 5.31 2.10
C THR A 163 -12.10 5.42 3.44
N SER A 164 -13.17 4.65 3.61
CA SER A 164 -13.96 4.52 4.82
C SER A 164 -13.85 3.12 5.43
N TYR A 165 -14.15 3.01 6.73
CA TYR A 165 -14.20 1.70 7.41
C TYR A 165 -15.34 0.81 6.86
N GLY A 166 -16.44 1.42 6.39
CA GLY A 166 -17.59 0.71 5.82
C GLY A 166 -17.24 -0.18 4.62
N ALA A 167 -16.18 0.17 3.87
CA ALA A 167 -15.72 -0.58 2.71
C ALA A 167 -15.34 -2.04 3.02
N GLN A 168 -15.05 -2.38 4.29
CA GLN A 168 -14.68 -3.74 4.69
C GLN A 168 -15.73 -4.81 4.31
N LYS A 169 -17.01 -4.43 4.13
CA LYS A 169 -18.08 -5.37 3.77
C LYS A 169 -17.92 -5.94 2.35
N TYR A 170 -17.13 -5.30 1.50
CA TYR A 170 -16.91 -5.72 0.10
C TYR A 170 -15.78 -6.73 -0.07
N SER A 171 -14.97 -6.98 0.97
CA SER A 171 -14.00 -8.07 0.96
C SER A 171 -13.60 -8.50 2.37
N PRO A 172 -13.68 -9.80 2.70
CA PRO A 172 -13.16 -10.32 3.97
C PRO A 172 -11.69 -9.97 4.23
N SER A 173 -10.88 -9.82 3.17
CA SER A 173 -9.46 -9.48 3.31
C SER A 173 -9.23 -8.10 3.96
N LEU A 174 -10.17 -7.16 3.82
CA LEU A 174 -10.10 -5.84 4.44
C LEU A 174 -10.18 -5.92 5.96
N GLY A 175 -11.09 -6.75 6.49
CA GLY A 175 -11.19 -7.01 7.92
C GLY A 175 -9.94 -7.71 8.47
N MET A 176 -9.38 -8.66 7.70
CA MET A 176 -8.13 -9.34 8.06
C MET A 176 -6.93 -8.39 8.09
N LEU A 177 -6.81 -7.49 7.10
CA LEU A 177 -5.79 -6.44 7.08
C LEU A 177 -5.89 -5.55 8.31
N PHE A 178 -7.11 -5.09 8.63
CA PHE A 178 -7.33 -4.21 9.78
C PHE A 178 -6.94 -4.90 11.10
N ALA A 179 -7.34 -6.16 11.29
CA ALA A 179 -6.97 -6.94 12.47
C ALA A 179 -5.45 -7.13 12.57
N ARG A 180 -4.78 -7.47 11.45
CA ARG A 180 -3.33 -7.67 11.39
C ARG A 180 -2.56 -6.42 11.82
N TYR A 181 -2.83 -5.28 11.19
CA TYR A 181 -2.13 -4.03 11.48
C TYR A 181 -2.52 -3.37 12.80
N THR A 182 -3.70 -3.70 13.34
CA THR A 182 -4.05 -3.32 14.71
C THR A 182 -3.20 -4.07 15.73
N THR A 183 -2.89 -5.34 15.45
CA THR A 183 -2.09 -6.21 16.32
C THR A 183 -0.60 -5.91 16.22
N ASP A 184 -0.09 -5.73 15.00
CA ASP A 184 1.32 -5.45 14.74
C ASP A 184 1.49 -4.32 13.71
N LYS A 185 2.15 -3.25 14.14
CA LYS A 185 2.43 -2.06 13.35
C LYS A 185 3.86 -2.01 12.80
N SER A 186 4.65 -3.06 13.03
CA SER A 186 6.04 -3.15 12.55
C SER A 186 6.11 -2.99 11.02
N GLY A 187 5.13 -3.54 10.30
CA GLY A 187 5.03 -3.47 8.84
C GLY A 187 4.48 -2.16 8.26
N CYS A 188 4.33 -1.09 9.06
CA CYS A 188 3.70 0.16 8.61
C CYS A 188 4.50 0.96 7.58
N LEU A 189 5.81 0.70 7.47
CA LEU A 189 6.75 1.37 6.55
C LEU A 189 6.73 2.90 6.63
N ARG A 190 6.40 3.48 7.79
CA ARG A 190 6.28 4.93 7.97
C ARG A 190 7.57 5.68 7.58
N ASP A 191 8.72 5.10 7.88
CA ASP A 191 10.03 5.69 7.59
C ASP A 191 10.35 5.79 6.09
N GLU A 192 9.61 5.09 5.23
CA GLU A 192 9.74 5.23 3.79
C GLU A 192 8.98 6.44 3.25
N PHE A 193 7.93 6.87 3.94
CA PHE A 193 7.04 7.97 3.54
C PHE A 193 7.55 9.34 4.06
N LYS A 194 8.86 9.59 3.93
CA LYS A 194 9.50 10.86 4.33
C LYS A 194 9.02 12.03 3.48
N GLY A 195 9.06 13.23 4.07
CA GLY A 195 8.72 14.48 3.39
C GLY A 195 7.22 14.79 3.35
N ILE A 196 6.40 14.03 4.07
CA ILE A 196 4.95 14.25 4.22
C ILE A 196 4.68 14.90 5.58
N VAL A 197 3.91 15.98 5.59
CA VAL A 197 3.56 16.72 6.81
C VAL A 197 2.06 16.63 7.03
N CYS A 198 1.68 15.90 8.07
CA CYS A 198 0.28 15.72 8.45
C CYS A 198 -0.26 17.00 9.08
N ARG A 199 -1.26 17.61 8.44
CA ARG A 199 -1.92 18.81 8.95
C ARG A 199 -3.38 18.53 9.24
N VAL A 200 -3.85 19.02 10.38
CA VAL A 200 -5.29 19.10 10.63
C VAL A 200 -5.83 20.26 9.81
N ARG A 201 -6.86 19.99 9.01
CA ARG A 201 -7.55 20.98 8.18
C ARG A 201 -8.89 21.30 8.85
N LYS A 202 -9.24 22.58 8.89
CA LYS A 202 -10.57 23.05 9.29
C LYS A 202 -11.48 23.05 8.07
N SER A 203 -12.76 22.76 8.28
CA SER A 203 -13.74 22.80 7.19
C SER A 203 -13.90 24.21 6.64
N GLN A 204 -14.03 24.28 5.32
CA GLN A 204 -14.50 25.48 4.62
C GLN A 204 -15.97 25.34 4.21
N ASN A 205 -16.61 24.20 4.53
CA ASN A 205 -18.01 23.97 4.21
C ASN A 205 -18.90 24.69 5.25
N PRO A 206 -19.78 25.63 4.84
CA PRO A 206 -20.66 26.34 5.75
C PRO A 206 -21.67 25.45 6.49
N HIS A 207 -21.91 24.22 6.02
CA HIS A 207 -22.78 23.25 6.70
C HIS A 207 -22.12 22.54 7.88
N CYS A 208 -20.79 22.57 7.98
CA CYS A 208 -20.05 22.01 9.11
C CYS A 208 -18.80 22.84 9.43
N PRO A 209 -18.95 24.12 9.81
CA PRO A 209 -17.82 25.05 9.96
C PRO A 209 -16.87 24.69 11.10
N ASP A 210 -17.36 23.99 12.12
CA ASP A 210 -16.56 23.59 13.29
C ASP A 210 -15.81 22.26 13.07
N ALA A 211 -16.10 21.56 11.98
CA ALA A 211 -15.46 20.30 11.66
C ALA A 211 -13.96 20.49 11.36
N ASP A 212 -13.17 19.53 11.81
CA ASP A 212 -11.80 19.35 11.35
C ASP A 212 -11.52 17.91 10.92
N SER A 213 -10.35 17.72 10.33
CA SER A 213 -9.92 16.46 9.74
C SER A 213 -9.41 15.45 10.79
N ASN A 214 -9.69 15.67 12.08
CA ASN A 214 -9.45 14.67 13.10
C ASN A 214 -10.38 13.45 12.93
N PRO A 215 -9.95 12.26 13.38
CA PRO A 215 -10.80 11.08 13.41
C PRO A 215 -12.06 11.31 14.25
N VAL A 216 -13.20 10.80 13.80
CA VAL A 216 -14.51 10.97 14.44
C VAL A 216 -15.25 9.63 14.63
N GLY A 217 -16.32 9.66 15.42
CA GLY A 217 -17.16 8.49 15.68
C GLY A 217 -16.64 7.60 16.82
N GLN A 218 -17.10 6.35 16.82
CA GLN A 218 -16.74 5.34 17.83
C GLN A 218 -15.91 4.21 17.19
N PRO A 219 -15.15 3.44 17.98
CA PRO A 219 -14.59 2.19 17.51
C PRO A 219 -15.67 1.24 16.94
N PRO A 220 -15.33 0.39 15.97
CA PRO A 220 -13.99 0.21 15.37
C PRO A 220 -13.62 1.26 14.31
N GLY A 221 -14.57 2.01 13.75
CA GLY A 221 -14.30 2.97 12.67
C GLY A 221 -13.35 4.11 13.05
N LEU A 222 -13.41 4.60 14.28
CA LEU A 222 -12.46 5.58 14.82
C LEU A 222 -11.01 5.05 14.81
N ASP A 223 -10.83 3.77 15.15
CA ASP A 223 -9.50 3.16 15.24
C ASP A 223 -8.95 2.84 13.86
N TRP A 224 -9.82 2.47 12.91
CA TRP A 224 -9.48 2.36 11.50
C TRP A 224 -8.95 3.68 10.93
N GLN A 225 -9.65 4.80 11.19
CA GLN A 225 -9.21 6.14 10.75
C GLN A 225 -7.82 6.50 11.33
N LYS A 226 -7.57 6.19 12.61
CA LYS A 226 -6.24 6.41 13.23
C LYS A 226 -5.16 5.53 12.58
N LEU A 227 -5.50 4.27 12.27
CA LEU A 227 -4.56 3.34 11.67
C LEU A 227 -4.20 3.75 10.24
N THR A 228 -5.18 4.00 9.38
CA THR A 228 -4.93 4.40 7.97
C THR A 228 -4.07 5.66 7.89
N LYS A 229 -4.29 6.63 8.80
CA LYS A 229 -3.49 7.86 8.89
C LYS A 229 -2.08 7.69 9.45
N SER A 230 -1.81 6.61 10.17
CA SER A 230 -0.49 6.40 10.82
C SER A 230 0.33 5.27 10.19
N CYS A 231 -0.30 4.46 9.33
CA CYS A 231 0.28 3.26 8.76
C CYS A 231 0.11 3.26 7.22
N PRO A 232 1.03 3.91 6.47
CA PRO A 232 0.95 4.00 5.01
C PRO A 232 0.80 2.64 4.31
N ALA A 233 1.52 1.63 4.80
CA ALA A 233 1.40 0.25 4.33
C ALA A 233 -0.02 -0.31 4.42
N PHE A 234 -0.69 -0.09 5.55
CA PHE A 234 -2.09 -0.50 5.71
C PHE A 234 -2.98 0.27 4.74
N ALA A 235 -2.82 1.59 4.62
CA ALA A 235 -3.63 2.40 3.71
C ALA A 235 -3.53 1.92 2.25
N ILE A 236 -2.34 1.54 1.79
CA ILE A 236 -2.09 1.05 0.42
C ILE A 236 -2.65 -0.36 0.20
N GLU A 237 -2.42 -1.29 1.12
CA GLU A 237 -2.95 -2.65 0.99
C GLU A 237 -4.46 -2.69 1.14
N PHE A 238 -5.03 -1.84 1.99
CA PHE A 238 -6.48 -1.67 2.09
C PHE A 238 -7.02 -1.01 0.80
N GLY A 239 -6.39 0.08 0.37
CA GLY A 239 -6.79 0.85 -0.81
C GLY A 239 -6.76 0.03 -2.10
N VAL A 240 -5.76 -0.83 -2.31
CA VAL A 240 -5.71 -1.69 -3.51
C VAL A 240 -6.83 -2.73 -3.52
N VAL A 241 -7.24 -3.25 -2.35
CA VAL A 241 -8.36 -4.18 -2.28
C VAL A 241 -9.67 -3.43 -2.58
N VAL A 242 -9.90 -2.27 -1.96
CA VAL A 242 -11.07 -1.43 -2.25
C VAL A 242 -11.11 -1.02 -3.72
N LEU A 243 -9.95 -0.71 -4.32
CA LEU A 243 -9.83 -0.39 -5.74
C LEU A 243 -10.42 -1.50 -6.63
N ARG A 244 -10.31 -2.75 -6.20
CA ARG A 244 -10.70 -3.93 -6.97
C ARG A 244 -12.12 -4.39 -6.65
N THR A 245 -12.64 -4.06 -5.47
CA THR A 245 -13.92 -4.58 -4.98
C THR A 245 -15.01 -3.53 -4.85
N HIS A 246 -14.69 -2.24 -4.83
CA HIS A 246 -15.67 -1.18 -4.62
C HIS A 246 -15.26 0.21 -5.15
N ALA A 247 -14.45 0.30 -6.21
CA ALA A 247 -14.04 1.58 -6.76
C ALA A 247 -15.07 2.22 -7.70
N GLY A 248 -15.65 1.39 -8.56
CA GLY A 248 -16.45 1.82 -9.72
C GLY A 248 -17.92 2.10 -9.40
N PRO A 249 -18.71 2.51 -10.40
CA PRO A 249 -20.13 2.80 -10.23
C PRO A 249 -20.88 1.52 -9.85
N THR A 250 -21.20 1.39 -8.56
CA THR A 250 -22.05 0.31 -8.04
C THR A 250 -23.44 0.84 -7.66
N LYS A 251 -24.37 -0.07 -7.34
CA LYS A 251 -25.69 0.29 -6.80
C LYS A 251 -25.63 1.09 -5.49
N GLU A 252 -24.53 0.98 -4.74
CA GLU A 252 -24.33 1.64 -3.45
C GLU A 252 -23.48 2.92 -3.55
N ASN A 253 -23.18 3.36 -4.79
CA ASN A 253 -22.11 4.30 -5.14
C ASN A 253 -20.74 3.69 -4.82
N GLY A 254 -19.77 3.79 -5.73
CA GLY A 254 -18.40 3.34 -5.45
C GLY A 254 -17.70 4.24 -4.45
N GLU A 255 -16.65 3.71 -3.81
CA GLU A 255 -15.85 4.42 -2.81
C GLU A 255 -15.13 5.62 -3.43
N PHE A 256 -14.65 5.50 -4.67
CA PHE A 256 -13.76 6.49 -5.27
C PHE A 256 -14.46 7.32 -6.34
N GLY A 257 -14.99 8.47 -5.94
CA GLY A 257 -15.49 9.48 -6.87
C GLY A 257 -14.52 9.79 -8.03
N PRO A 258 -13.20 9.96 -7.78
CA PRO A 258 -12.22 10.14 -8.84
C PRO A 258 -12.06 8.97 -9.81
N ILE A 259 -12.33 7.72 -9.38
CA ILE A 259 -12.36 6.57 -10.29
C ILE A 259 -13.62 6.66 -11.15
N ILE A 260 -14.79 6.83 -10.53
CA ILE A 260 -16.09 6.92 -11.21
C ILE A 260 -16.11 8.03 -12.27
N HIS A 261 -15.43 9.14 -12.00
CA HIS A 261 -15.38 10.31 -12.88
C HIS A 261 -14.14 10.38 -13.78
N HIS A 262 -13.36 9.30 -13.90
CA HIS A 262 -12.15 9.23 -14.73
C HIS A 262 -11.15 10.38 -14.48
N GLN A 263 -10.90 10.71 -13.21
CA GLN A 263 -10.03 11.82 -12.80
C GLN A 263 -8.64 11.36 -12.35
N VAL A 264 -8.40 10.05 -12.29
CA VAL A 264 -7.11 9.48 -11.95
C VAL A 264 -6.24 9.41 -13.20
N GLU A 265 -5.00 9.86 -13.10
CA GLU A 265 -4.04 9.72 -14.18
C GLU A 265 -3.40 8.32 -14.13
N LEU A 266 -3.58 7.50 -15.16
CA LEU A 266 -2.84 6.26 -15.34
C LEU A 266 -1.51 6.56 -16.04
N HIS A 267 -0.39 6.40 -15.34
CA HIS A 267 0.92 6.80 -15.88
C HIS A 267 1.84 5.59 -16.17
N PRO A 268 2.15 5.30 -17.46
CA PRO A 268 2.96 4.13 -17.84
C PRO A 268 4.36 4.06 -17.21
N ASN A 269 4.99 5.19 -16.90
CA ASN A 269 6.31 5.14 -16.26
C ASN A 269 6.26 4.68 -14.80
N CYS A 270 5.07 4.70 -14.17
CA CYS A 270 4.87 4.06 -12.86
C CYS A 270 4.82 2.54 -13.01
N ASP A 271 4.17 2.02 -14.06
CA ASP A 271 4.20 0.59 -14.39
C ASP A 271 5.61 0.10 -14.71
N LEU A 272 6.39 0.88 -15.47
CA LEU A 272 7.81 0.57 -15.77
C LEU A 272 8.66 0.51 -14.49
N MET A 273 8.47 1.46 -13.57
CA MET A 273 9.15 1.44 -12.27
C MET A 273 8.79 0.20 -11.46
N LEU A 274 7.50 -0.14 -11.36
CA LEU A 274 7.06 -1.33 -10.65
C LEU A 274 7.56 -2.62 -11.32
N ARG A 275 7.69 -2.65 -12.66
CA ARG A 275 8.31 -3.78 -13.38
C ARG A 275 9.76 -3.98 -12.98
N GLN A 276 10.52 -2.90 -12.86
CA GLN A 276 11.91 -2.95 -12.42
C GLN A 276 12.02 -3.46 -10.96
N VAL A 277 11.11 -3.02 -10.09
CA VAL A 277 11.02 -3.50 -8.70
C VAL A 277 10.69 -4.99 -8.67
N GLN A 278 9.69 -5.45 -9.44
CA GLN A 278 9.33 -6.85 -9.57
C GLN A 278 10.54 -7.70 -10.00
N ALA A 279 11.19 -7.33 -11.11
CA ALA A 279 12.35 -8.05 -11.62
C ALA A 279 13.50 -8.09 -10.61
N TYR A 280 13.68 -7.03 -9.82
CA TYR A 280 14.67 -6.98 -8.76
C TYR A 280 14.34 -7.99 -7.63
N VAL A 281 13.09 -8.02 -7.16
CA VAL A 281 12.64 -8.95 -6.11
C VAL A 281 12.75 -10.40 -6.57
N GLU A 282 12.28 -10.72 -7.78
CA GLU A 282 12.33 -12.07 -8.35
C GLU A 282 13.78 -12.58 -8.48
N LYS A 283 14.72 -11.70 -8.82
CA LYS A 283 16.15 -12.03 -8.90
C LYS A 283 16.82 -12.14 -7.53
N ASN A 284 16.24 -11.55 -6.49
CA ASN A 284 16.82 -11.48 -5.13
C ASN A 284 15.81 -11.95 -4.07
N PRO A 285 15.33 -13.20 -4.11
CA PRO A 285 14.24 -13.67 -3.24
C PRO A 285 14.53 -13.58 -1.74
N SER A 286 15.81 -13.52 -1.35
CA SER A 286 16.21 -13.29 0.05
C SER A 286 15.73 -11.97 0.63
N ILE A 287 15.33 -10.99 -0.20
CA ILE A 287 14.76 -9.73 0.28
C ILE A 287 13.37 -9.90 0.88
N CYS A 288 12.63 -10.94 0.49
CA CYS A 288 11.25 -11.14 0.92
C CYS A 288 11.10 -11.33 2.43
N SER A 289 12.14 -11.80 3.12
CA SER A 289 12.12 -11.90 4.58
C SER A 289 12.24 -10.56 5.31
N ALA A 290 12.54 -9.48 4.58
CA ALA A 290 12.70 -8.13 5.11
C ALA A 290 11.61 -7.15 4.65
N LEU A 291 10.61 -7.65 3.92
CA LEU A 291 9.42 -6.91 3.47
C LEU A 291 8.22 -7.35 4.28
#